data_AF-A0A7V9RMU8-F1
#
_entry.id   AF-A0A7V9RMU8-F1
#
_cell.length_a   1.000
_cell.length_b   1.000
_cell.length_c   1.000
_cell.angle_alpha   90.00
_cell.angle_beta   90.00
_cell.angle_gamma   90.00
#
_symmetry.space_group_name_H-M   'P 1'
#
loop_
_entity.id
_entity.type
_entity.pdbx_description
1 polymer ?
#
loop_
_entity_poly.entity_id
_entity_poly.type
_entity_poly.pdbx_seq_one_letter_code
_entity_poly.pdbx_strand_id
1 'polypeptide(L)'
;MGLISDVRVRQPANNDLVGRRFIVSGIGSGFEATIGLRLLNPRGAVLAKGSAQSSGGGIGVGEFVTRLEVDKPPRSGARLTLQVFGDNPGLPDEGPSPGFNLR
;
A
#
# COMPACT_ATOMS: atom_id res chain seq x y z
N MET A 1 20.29 -10.30 -13.28
CA MET A 1 19.94 -9.98 -11.88
C MET A 1 18.53 -9.41 -11.94
N GLY A 2 17.51 -10.20 -11.57
CA GLY A 2 16.12 -9.77 -11.71
C GLY A 2 15.82 -8.59 -10.78
N LEU A 3 15.05 -7.60 -11.25
CA LEU A 3 14.53 -6.57 -10.36
C LEU A 3 13.66 -7.25 -9.30
N ILE A 4 14.07 -7.13 -8.03
CA ILE A 4 13.23 -7.54 -6.91
C ILE A 4 12.23 -6.42 -6.71
N SER A 5 10.94 -6.74 -6.83
CA SER A 5 9.89 -5.79 -6.56
C SER A 5 9.69 -5.64 -5.05
N ASP A 6 9.74 -4.41 -4.54
CA ASP A 6 9.70 -4.07 -3.11
C ASP A 6 8.82 -2.83 -2.90
N VAL A 7 7.89 -2.91 -1.94
CA VAL A 7 7.00 -1.79 -1.60
C VAL A 7 7.08 -1.52 -0.11
N ARG A 8 7.40 -0.28 0.25
CA ARG A 8 7.54 0.17 1.63
C ARG A 8 6.67 1.38 1.90
N VAL A 9 5.85 1.30 2.94
CA VAL A 9 5.11 2.45 3.46
C VAL A 9 6.03 3.25 4.39
N ARG A 10 6.15 4.56 4.14
CA ARG A 10 6.83 5.50 5.03
C ARG A 10 5.85 6.17 5.99
N GLN A 11 4.66 6.50 5.50
CA GLN A 11 3.59 7.14 6.26
C GLN A 11 2.25 6.52 5.86
N PRO A 12 1.32 6.29 6.81
CA PRO A 12 1.52 6.40 8.25
C PRO A 12 2.55 5.37 8.77
N ALA A 13 3.25 5.70 9.85
CA ALA A 13 4.15 4.76 10.51
C ALA A 13 3.36 3.69 11.28
N ASN A 14 4.05 2.62 11.68
CA ASN A 14 3.43 1.57 12.48
C ASN A 14 2.89 2.13 13.81
N ASN A 15 1.59 1.90 14.04
CA ASN A 15 0.83 2.36 15.20
C ASN A 15 0.54 3.88 15.24
N ASP A 16 0.68 4.59 14.13
CA ASP A 16 0.22 5.98 14.06
C ASP A 16 -1.31 6.08 14.20
N LEU A 17 -1.76 7.16 14.84
CA LEU A 17 -3.17 7.54 14.86
C LEU A 17 -3.51 8.28 13.58
N VAL A 18 -4.46 7.72 12.81
CA VAL A 18 -4.96 8.34 11.58
C VAL A 18 -6.41 8.78 11.74
N GLY A 19 -6.77 9.86 11.07
CA GLY A 19 -8.14 10.34 10.98
C GLY A 19 -8.96 9.59 9.91
N ARG A 20 -10.18 10.07 9.65
CA ARG A 20 -11.06 9.51 8.60
C ARG A 20 -10.42 9.58 7.20
N ARG A 21 -9.70 10.67 6.94
CA ARG A 21 -8.97 10.93 5.70
C ARG A 21 -7.50 11.08 6.07
N PHE A 22 -6.64 10.30 5.43
CA PHE A 22 -5.20 10.34 5.69
C PHE A 22 -4.42 10.05 4.42
N ILE A 23 -3.16 10.49 4.40
CA ILE A 23 -2.24 10.26 3.31
C ILE A 23 -1.45 9.00 3.60
N VAL A 24 -1.30 8.17 2.57
CA VAL A 24 -0.31 7.09 2.55
C VAL A 24 0.77 7.46 1.56
N SER A 25 2.02 7.41 1.99
CA SER A 25 3.17 7.63 1.13
C SER A 25 4.22 6.55 1.34
N GLY A 26 4.90 6.17 0.27
CA GLY A 26 5.93 5.15 0.34
C GLY A 26 6.82 5.12 -0.89
N ILE A 27 7.65 4.09 -0.94
CA ILE A 27 8.54 3.79 -2.06
C ILE A 27 8.08 2.48 -2.68
N GLY A 28 7.98 2.43 -4.01
CA GLY A 28 7.86 1.19 -4.77
C GLY A 28 9.05 1.06 -5.72
N SER A 29 9.80 -0.04 -5.63
CA SER A 29 10.85 -0.38 -6.58
C SER A 29 10.55 -1.67 -7.34
N GLY A 30 11.02 -1.78 -8.58
CA GLY A 30 10.82 -2.97 -9.40
C GLY A 30 9.39 -3.15 -9.91
N PHE A 31 8.61 -2.07 -9.95
CA PHE A 31 7.28 -2.03 -10.55
C PHE A 31 7.23 -0.92 -11.60
N GLU A 32 6.70 -1.25 -12.78
CA GLU A 32 6.34 -0.30 -13.83
C GLU A 32 4.81 -0.03 -13.82
N ALA A 33 4.18 -0.15 -12.64
CA ALA A 33 2.74 -0.35 -12.53
C ALA A 33 2.11 0.20 -11.24
N THR A 34 0.78 0.11 -11.18
CA THR A 34 -0.09 0.64 -10.14
C THR A 34 0.13 -0.06 -8.79
N ILE A 35 0.27 0.71 -7.72
CA ILE A 35 0.27 0.22 -6.34
C ILE A 35 -1.15 0.24 -5.80
N GLY A 36 -1.63 -0.90 -5.34
CA GLY A 36 -2.90 -1.07 -4.67
C GLY A 36 -2.78 -0.98 -3.15
N LEU A 37 -3.77 -0.37 -2.51
CA LEU A 37 -3.87 -0.24 -1.06
C LEU A 37 -5.24 -0.66 -0.57
N ARG A 38 -5.29 -1.36 0.56
CA ARG A 38 -6.52 -1.60 1.31
C ARG A 38 -6.30 -1.50 2.81
N LEU A 39 -7.23 -0.85 3.49
CA LEU A 39 -7.26 -0.75 4.94
C LEU A 39 -8.22 -1.81 5.48
N LEU A 40 -7.75 -2.63 6.41
CA LEU A 40 -8.52 -3.71 7.02
C LEU A 40 -8.81 -3.42 8.49
N ASN A 41 -9.99 -3.82 8.95
CA ASN A 41 -10.30 -3.88 10.37
C ASN A 41 -9.73 -5.16 11.02
N PRO A 42 -9.81 -5.30 12.36
CA PRO A 42 -9.33 -6.51 13.05
C PRO A 42 -10.00 -7.82 12.63
N ARG A 43 -11.18 -7.74 11.98
CA ARG A 43 -11.92 -8.90 11.45
C ARG A 43 -11.58 -9.19 9.99
N GLY A 44 -10.61 -8.48 9.40
CA GLY A 44 -10.21 -8.62 7.99
C GLY A 44 -11.14 -7.96 6.99
N ALA A 45 -12.18 -7.23 7.43
CA ALA A 45 -13.06 -6.52 6.51
C ALA A 45 -12.40 -5.24 5.99
N VAL A 46 -12.56 -4.98 4.69
CA VAL A 46 -12.01 -3.79 4.03
C VAL A 46 -12.81 -2.54 4.41
N LEU A 47 -12.12 -1.54 4.97
CA LEU A 47 -12.69 -0.26 5.37
C LEU A 47 -12.44 0.86 4.35
N ALA A 48 -11.35 0.77 3.60
CA ALA A 48 -10.97 1.72 2.57
C ALA A 48 -10.11 1.04 1.51
N LYS A 49 -10.13 1.55 0.28
CA LYS A 49 -9.26 1.14 -0.81
C LYS A 49 -8.68 2.38 -1.49
N GLY A 50 -7.52 2.24 -2.09
CA GLY A 50 -6.90 3.28 -2.90
C GLY A 50 -5.87 2.69 -3.84
N SER A 51 -5.43 3.51 -4.77
CA SER A 51 -4.30 3.19 -5.64
C SER A 51 -3.42 4.40 -5.84
N ALA A 52 -2.18 4.16 -6.21
CA ALA A 52 -1.19 5.17 -6.56
C ALA A 52 -0.37 4.69 -7.75
N GLN A 53 0.09 5.62 -8.57
CA GLN A 53 1.18 5.33 -9.50
C GLN A 53 2.50 5.49 -8.75
N SER A 54 3.41 4.53 -8.89
CA SER A 54 4.80 4.75 -8.51
C SER A 54 5.45 5.59 -9.60
N SER A 55 5.86 6.82 -9.29
CA SER A 55 6.55 7.65 -10.28
C SER A 55 7.97 7.11 -10.48
N GLY A 56 8.15 6.25 -11.47
CA GLY A 56 9.44 5.63 -11.76
C GLY A 56 10.52 6.68 -12.04
N GLY A 57 11.43 6.88 -11.10
CA GLY A 57 12.60 7.73 -11.28
C GLY A 57 13.70 6.97 -11.99
N GLY A 58 13.58 6.73 -13.30
CA GLY A 58 14.65 6.30 -14.24
C GLY A 58 15.41 4.99 -13.98
N ILE A 59 15.43 4.47 -12.75
CA ILE A 59 16.21 3.30 -12.27
C ILE A 59 15.27 2.34 -11.51
N GLY A 60 13.97 2.35 -11.84
CA GLY A 60 13.02 1.39 -11.28
C GLY A 60 12.71 1.58 -9.79
N VAL A 61 12.97 2.76 -9.21
CA VAL A 61 12.53 3.15 -7.86
C VAL A 61 11.66 4.41 -8.00
N GLY A 62 10.46 4.39 -7.43
CA GLY A 62 9.53 5.51 -7.46
C GLY A 62 8.88 5.76 -6.11
N GLU A 63 8.52 7.02 -5.87
CA GLU A 63 7.67 7.35 -4.74
C GLU A 63 6.21 7.23 -5.14
N PHE A 64 5.37 6.83 -4.19
CA PHE A 64 3.94 6.83 -4.36
C PHE A 64 3.27 7.60 -3.24
N VAL A 65 2.20 8.29 -3.58
CA VAL A 65 1.34 8.98 -2.62
C VAL A 65 -0.11 8.77 -3.01
N THR A 66 -0.95 8.50 -2.02
CA THR A 66 -2.39 8.43 -2.21
C THR A 66 -3.11 8.87 -0.95
N ARG A 67 -4.40 9.20 -1.10
CA ARG A 67 -5.29 9.52 0.00
C ARG A 67 -6.23 8.35 0.20
N LEU A 68 -6.32 7.87 1.44
CA LEU A 68 -7.37 6.93 1.84
C LEU A 68 -8.46 7.68 2.61
N GLU A 69 -9.70 7.31 2.34
CA GLU A 69 -10.88 7.76 3.06
C GLU A 69 -11.64 6.56 3.62
N VAL A 70 -11.95 6.61 4.91
CA VAL A 70 -12.69 5.59 5.62
C VAL A 70 -14.14 6.04 5.77
N ASP A 71 -15.04 5.49 4.94
CA ASP A 71 -16.45 5.91 4.94
C ASP A 71 -17.15 5.67 6.27
N LYS A 72 -16.92 4.50 6.86
CA LYS A 72 -17.50 4.05 8.13
C LYS A 72 -16.38 3.78 9.13
N PRO A 73 -15.88 4.83 9.83
CA PRO A 73 -14.77 4.65 10.75
C PRO A 73 -15.15 3.73 11.91
N PRO A 74 -14.26 2.83 12.33
CA PRO A 74 -14.45 2.03 13.53
C PRO A 74 -14.33 2.92 14.78
N ARG A 75 -14.52 2.33 15.96
CA ARG A 75 -14.31 3.03 17.24
C ARG A 75 -12.90 3.63 17.30
N SER A 76 -12.78 4.84 17.84
CA SER A 76 -11.48 5.49 18.04
C SER A 76 -10.52 4.58 18.81
N GLY A 77 -9.27 4.51 18.36
CA GLY A 77 -8.25 3.62 18.92
C GLY A 77 -8.31 2.17 18.44
N ALA A 78 -9.25 1.80 17.55
CA ALA A 78 -9.24 0.49 16.92
C ALA A 78 -7.96 0.28 16.11
N ARG A 79 -7.28 -0.87 16.31
CA ARG A 79 -6.14 -1.27 15.48
C ARG A 79 -6.61 -1.62 14.08
N LEU A 80 -5.91 -1.09 13.08
CA LEU A 80 -6.17 -1.35 11.67
C LEU A 80 -4.91 -1.88 11.00
N THR A 81 -5.10 -2.61 9.91
CA THR A 81 -4.00 -3.13 9.11
C THR A 81 -4.07 -2.49 7.72
N LEU A 82 -3.05 -1.72 7.36
CA LEU A 82 -2.86 -1.24 6.00
C LEU A 82 -2.08 -2.30 5.21
N GLN A 83 -2.66 -2.78 4.12
CA GLN A 83 -1.99 -3.65 3.16
C GLN A 83 -1.70 -2.88 1.88
N VAL A 84 -0.47 -3.00 1.41
CA VAL A 84 0.02 -2.39 0.17
C VAL A 84 0.64 -3.48 -0.69
N PHE A 85 0.33 -3.47 -1.97
CA PHE A 85 0.77 -4.48 -2.92
C PHE A 85 0.95 -3.84 -4.30
N GLY A 86 1.97 -4.27 -5.05
CA GLY A 86 2.15 -3.88 -6.44
C GLY A 86 1.34 -4.80 -7.35
N ASP A 87 0.67 -4.24 -8.35
CA ASP A 87 0.08 -5.00 -9.45
C ASP A 87 1.15 -5.18 -10.53
N ASN A 88 1.72 -6.37 -10.68
CA ASN A 88 2.75 -6.64 -11.69
C ASN A 88 2.17 -7.43 -12.87
N PRO A 89 1.97 -6.81 -14.04
CA PRO A 89 1.40 -7.49 -15.21
C PRO A 89 2.30 -8.61 -15.78
N GLY A 90 3.58 -8.68 -15.39
CA GLY A 90 4.48 -9.79 -15.74
C GLY A 90 4.32 -11.05 -14.87
N LEU A 91 3.51 -10.99 -13.81
CA LEU A 91 3.25 -12.08 -12.87
C LEU A 91 1.73 -12.19 -12.60
N PRO A 92 0.92 -12.57 -13.61
CA PRO A 92 -0.54 -12.47 -13.57
C PRO A 92 -1.23 -13.35 -12.51
N ASP A 93 -0.55 -14.40 -12.03
CA ASP A 93 -1.06 -15.30 -10.98
C ASP A 93 -0.52 -14.97 -9.57
N GLU A 94 0.30 -13.92 -9.43
CA GLU A 94 0.80 -13.41 -8.13
C GLU A 94 -0.04 -12.21 -7.62
N GLY A 95 -1.31 -12.14 -8.03
CA GLY A 95 -2.28 -11.20 -7.45
C GLY A 95 -2.49 -11.40 -5.94
N PRO A 96 -3.34 -10.56 -5.33
CA PRO A 96 -3.06 -9.61 -4.23
C PRO A 96 -2.55 -10.25 -2.93
N SER A 97 -1.48 -11.03 -3.02
CA SER A 97 -0.84 -11.66 -1.87
C SER A 97 -0.01 -10.59 -1.15
N PRO A 98 -0.31 -10.26 0.12
CA PRO A 98 0.53 -9.35 0.89
C PRO A 98 1.88 -10.02 1.11
N GLY A 99 2.87 -9.68 0.29
CA GLY A 99 4.11 -10.45 0.30
C GLY A 99 5.10 -10.10 -0.80
N PHE A 100 5.22 -8.83 -1.18
CA PHE A 100 6.48 -8.37 -1.76
C PHE A 100 7.46 -8.15 -0.59
N ASN A 101 8.68 -8.67 -0.77
CA ASN A 101 9.68 -8.96 0.26
C ASN A 101 9.67 -7.99 1.46
N LEU A 102 9.25 -8.45 2.65
CA LEU A 102 9.11 -7.64 3.87
C LEU A 102 10.46 -7.37 4.60
N ARG A 103 11.58 -7.26 3.87
CA ARG A 103 12.89 -7.02 4.50
C ARG A 103 13.08 -5.58 4.95
#